data_AF-A0A1W1XYU1-F1
#
_entry.id   AF-A0A1W1XYU1-F1
#
_cell.length_a   1.000
_cell.length_b   1.000
_cell.length_c   1.000
_cell.angle_alpha   90.00
_cell.angle_beta   90.00
_cell.angle_gamma   90.00
#
_symmetry.space_group_name_H-M   'P 1'
#
loop_
_entity.id
_entity.type
_entity.pdbx_description
1 polymer ?
#
loop_
_entity_poly.entity_id
_entity_poly.type
_entity_poly.pdbx_seq_one_letter_code
_entity_poly.pdbx_strand_id
1 'polypeptide(L)'
;MHIRVQKAITAIYLLTFLSAGCMALLPAWLSVPTLLLLLLNLWLVRRGWLRLEYKPARGKAAPVALALLMLLLWIANTGNIANYPLLHRAAVLPLLSLLCGVLATCYLLPALRNEWPGSRLRRGANLTATALLLGLAFLSVLAWLNTGFAGAPTNARIAQVISVEPGIWGRWQEVTLQQDTQTSATLALAKYPSVHTGELLCLQRQHGLLGLDWDAVAPVAACNPHWAAEHSAAVAFKQAMQEESRLATRIIISEHIGPDDLPEQPIKRPDYASVPLTPVQRTQWQALIDAMPTTPPDAVAGCFNPHHRIDFYRGNTLHSSIDVCLSCVGVDWGNSPGSPPTGFFDAVAQMLPQLGLHPERNWQALAEQTFKR
;
A
#
# COMPACT_ATOMS: atom_id res chain seq x y z
N MET A 1 32.48 -29.81 20.89
CA MET A 1 31.63 -30.10 19.71
C MET A 1 30.37 -29.22 19.69
N HIS A 2 29.56 -29.18 20.77
CA HIS A 2 28.35 -28.34 20.89
C HIS A 2 28.54 -26.85 20.58
N ILE A 3 29.63 -26.23 21.04
CA ILE A 3 29.87 -24.79 20.86
C ILE A 3 30.08 -24.40 19.38
N ARG A 4 30.64 -25.29 18.54
CA ARG A 4 30.88 -24.99 17.12
C ARG A 4 29.62 -25.11 16.27
N VAL A 5 28.76 -26.09 16.59
CA VAL A 5 27.45 -26.26 15.92
C VAL A 5 26.50 -25.12 16.28
N GLN A 6 26.49 -24.71 17.55
CA GLN A 6 25.66 -23.59 18.00
C GLN A 6 26.09 -22.27 17.36
N LYS A 7 27.40 -21.99 17.25
CA LYS A 7 27.90 -20.81 16.54
C LYS A 7 27.54 -20.79 15.05
N ALA A 8 27.57 -21.94 14.38
CA ALA A 8 27.17 -22.04 12.98
C ALA A 8 25.67 -21.80 12.78
N ILE A 9 24.83 -22.37 13.64
CA ILE A 9 23.38 -22.14 13.63
C ILE A 9 23.07 -20.68 13.93
N THR A 10 23.67 -20.09 14.95
CA THR A 10 23.48 -18.67 15.29
C THR A 10 23.92 -17.73 14.17
N ALA A 11 25.03 -18.03 13.48
CA ALA A 11 25.47 -17.24 12.32
C ALA A 11 24.50 -17.30 11.14
N ILE A 12 23.92 -18.48 10.86
CA ILE A 12 22.90 -18.66 9.83
C ILE A 12 21.62 -17.89 10.19
N TYR A 13 21.16 -17.98 11.45
CA TYR A 13 20.00 -17.22 11.91
C TYR A 13 20.23 -15.71 11.84
N LEU A 14 21.42 -15.22 12.23
CA LEU A 14 21.76 -13.79 12.15
C LEU A 14 21.76 -13.27 10.72
N LEU A 15 22.36 -14.03 9.79
CA LEU A 15 22.40 -13.70 8.36
C LEU A 15 20.99 -13.67 7.75
N THR A 16 20.14 -14.62 8.13
CA THR A 16 18.75 -14.70 7.66
C THR A 16 17.93 -13.52 8.21
N PHE A 17 18.12 -13.16 9.49
CA PHE A 17 17.42 -12.06 10.15
C PHE A 17 17.83 -10.67 9.61
N LEU A 18 19.13 -10.45 9.38
CA LEU A 18 19.65 -9.21 8.77
C LEU A 18 19.15 -9.04 7.33
N SER A 19 19.00 -10.12 6.58
CA SER A 19 18.44 -10.07 5.22
C SER A 19 16.94 -9.73 5.20
N ALA A 20 16.18 -10.16 6.20
CA ALA A 20 14.75 -9.88 6.31
C ALA A 20 14.47 -8.44 6.78
N GLY A 21 15.29 -7.88 7.67
CA GLY A 21 15.15 -6.48 8.13
C GLY A 21 15.40 -5.43 7.05
N CYS A 22 16.25 -5.73 6.05
CA CYS A 22 16.51 -4.83 4.93
C CYS A 22 15.39 -4.79 3.87
N MET A 23 14.43 -5.71 3.92
CA MET A 23 13.38 -5.86 2.90
C MET A 23 12.22 -4.85 3.05
N ALA A 24 12.09 -4.18 4.20
CA ALA A 24 10.91 -3.35 4.49
C ALA A 24 10.95 -1.94 3.86
N LEU A 25 12.05 -1.52 3.21
CA LEU A 25 12.26 -0.12 2.83
C LEU A 25 12.83 0.12 1.42
N LEU A 26 12.98 -0.90 0.57
CA LEU A 26 13.77 -0.73 -0.66
C LEU A 26 13.11 -1.31 -1.95
N PRO A 27 13.25 -0.61 -3.10
CA PRO A 27 12.60 -0.95 -4.36
C PRO A 27 13.14 -2.22 -5.05
N ALA A 28 12.33 -2.77 -5.98
CA ALA A 28 12.49 -4.09 -6.62
C ALA A 28 13.86 -4.40 -7.27
N TRP A 29 14.67 -3.40 -7.61
CA TRP A 29 16.00 -3.58 -8.21
C TRP A 29 17.08 -4.05 -7.21
N LEU A 30 16.77 -4.05 -5.90
CA LEU A 30 17.62 -4.64 -4.84
C LEU A 30 17.32 -6.13 -4.56
N SER A 31 16.56 -6.81 -5.41
CA SER A 31 16.31 -8.27 -5.31
C SER A 31 17.49 -9.13 -5.83
N VAL A 32 18.40 -8.55 -6.61
CA VAL A 32 19.56 -9.26 -7.19
C VAL A 32 20.56 -9.75 -6.13
N PRO A 33 20.98 -8.95 -5.14
CA PRO A 33 21.82 -9.43 -4.04
C PRO A 33 21.21 -10.59 -3.25
N THR A 34 19.88 -10.57 -3.06
CA THR A 34 19.14 -11.60 -2.31
C THR A 34 19.10 -12.93 -3.07
N LEU A 35 18.89 -12.86 -4.39
CA LEU A 35 18.97 -14.03 -5.27
C LEU A 35 20.39 -14.61 -5.27
N LEU A 36 21.42 -13.76 -5.35
CA LEU A 36 22.82 -14.17 -5.30
C LEU A 36 23.17 -14.85 -3.96
N LEU A 37 22.66 -14.34 -2.83
CA LEU A 37 22.83 -14.96 -1.52
C LEU A 37 22.12 -16.32 -1.41
N LEU A 38 20.92 -16.47 -1.98
CA LEU A 38 20.22 -17.75 -2.03
C LEU A 38 21.01 -18.78 -2.86
N LEU A 39 21.46 -18.38 -4.05
CA LEU A 39 22.27 -19.23 -4.93
C LEU A 39 23.60 -19.63 -4.28
N LEU A 40 24.24 -18.71 -3.56
CA LEU A 40 25.46 -18.98 -2.80
C LEU A 40 25.20 -20.01 -1.67
N ASN A 41 24.11 -19.87 -0.92
CA ASN A 41 23.73 -20.83 0.12
C ASN A 41 23.47 -22.22 -0.45
N LEU A 42 22.70 -22.32 -1.55
CA LEU A 42 22.45 -23.59 -2.24
C LEU A 42 23.75 -24.21 -2.79
N TRP A 43 24.66 -23.38 -3.31
CA TRP A 43 25.96 -23.82 -3.79
C TRP A 43 26.85 -24.36 -2.66
N LEU A 44 26.87 -23.68 -1.50
CA LEU A 44 27.62 -24.12 -0.30
C LEU A 44 27.07 -25.44 0.28
N VAL A 45 25.74 -25.60 0.30
CA VAL A 45 25.09 -26.87 0.68
C VAL A 45 25.50 -27.99 -0.29
N ARG A 46 25.46 -27.74 -1.60
CA ARG A 46 25.82 -28.72 -2.64
C ARG A 46 27.31 -29.11 -2.58
N ARG A 47 28.20 -28.15 -2.31
CA ARG A 47 29.66 -28.39 -2.17
C ARG A 47 30.03 -29.08 -0.85
N GLY A 48 29.06 -29.36 0.02
CA GLY A 48 29.28 -30.05 1.28
C GLY A 48 30.09 -29.22 2.28
N TRP A 49 30.06 -27.88 2.16
CA TRP A 49 30.75 -26.99 3.10
C TRP A 49 30.07 -26.95 4.47
N LEU A 50 28.77 -27.25 4.52
CA LEU A 50 28.12 -27.73 5.74
C LEU A 50 28.48 -29.21 5.95
N ARG A 51 29.75 -29.50 6.28
CA ARG A 51 30.10 -30.77 6.91
C ARG A 51 29.56 -30.74 8.34
N LEU A 52 28.25 -30.94 8.48
CA LEU A 52 27.76 -31.59 9.68
C LEU A 52 28.50 -32.92 9.73
N GLU A 53 29.21 -33.23 10.81
CA GLU A 53 29.87 -34.54 11.04
C GLU A 53 28.83 -35.67 11.22
N TYR A 54 27.68 -35.54 10.58
CA TYR A 54 26.69 -36.55 10.40
C TYR A 54 27.05 -37.28 9.10
N LYS A 55 27.52 -38.54 9.16
CA LYS A 55 27.69 -39.38 7.95
C LYS A 55 26.30 -39.55 7.34
N PRO A 56 25.93 -38.82 6.29
CA PRO A 56 24.62 -39.03 5.72
C PRO A 56 24.63 -40.42 5.09
N ALA A 57 23.54 -41.17 5.26
CA ALA A 57 23.32 -42.37 4.47
C ALA A 57 23.60 -42.02 3.00
N ARG A 58 24.33 -42.87 2.26
CA ARG A 58 24.87 -42.65 0.90
C ARG A 58 23.79 -42.48 -0.20
N GLY A 59 22.70 -41.77 0.08
CA GLY A 59 21.64 -41.46 -0.86
C GLY A 59 21.66 -39.98 -1.23
N LYS A 60 21.47 -39.69 -2.52
CA LYS A 60 21.36 -38.31 -3.07
C LYS A 60 20.15 -37.52 -2.52
N ALA A 61 19.28 -38.15 -1.74
CA ALA A 61 18.00 -37.58 -1.31
C ALA A 61 18.11 -36.54 -0.18
N ALA A 62 19.05 -36.69 0.75
CA ALA A 62 19.21 -35.77 1.89
C ALA A 62 19.59 -34.32 1.48
N PRO A 63 20.57 -34.07 0.58
CA PRO A 63 20.88 -32.70 0.16
C PRO A 63 19.76 -32.07 -0.67
N VAL A 64 18.98 -32.87 -1.42
CA VAL A 64 17.83 -32.39 -2.20
C VAL A 64 16.69 -31.96 -1.27
N ALA A 65 16.40 -32.77 -0.26
CA ALA A 65 15.42 -32.44 0.77
C ALA A 65 15.75 -31.15 1.53
N LEU A 66 17.02 -30.96 1.91
CA LEU A 66 17.47 -29.74 2.60
C LEU A 66 17.39 -28.51 1.70
N ALA A 67 17.79 -28.63 0.42
CA ALA A 67 17.68 -27.55 -0.55
C ALA A 67 16.22 -27.13 -0.80
N LEU A 68 15.30 -28.10 -0.89
CA LEU A 68 13.87 -27.83 -1.04
C LEU A 68 13.29 -27.13 0.19
N LEU A 69 13.67 -27.55 1.41
CA LEU A 69 13.23 -26.90 2.64
C LEU A 69 13.72 -25.44 2.72
N MET A 70 14.99 -25.18 2.40
CA MET A 70 15.53 -23.82 2.39
C MET A 70 14.85 -22.93 1.34
N LEU A 71 14.55 -23.48 0.15
CA LEU A 71 13.82 -22.76 -0.89
C LEU A 71 12.40 -22.40 -0.44
N LEU A 72 11.69 -23.33 0.19
CA LEU A 72 10.33 -23.09 0.69
C LEU A 72 10.30 -22.05 1.82
N LEU A 73 11.28 -22.08 2.73
CA LEU A 73 11.43 -21.08 3.79
C LEU A 73 11.77 -19.70 3.21
N TRP A 74 12.60 -19.65 2.16
CA TRP A 74 12.90 -18.40 1.47
C TRP A 74 11.66 -17.81 0.79
N ILE A 75 10.92 -18.61 0.02
CA ILE A 75 9.66 -18.19 -0.63
C ILE A 75 8.64 -17.68 0.40
N ALA A 76 8.51 -18.38 1.54
CA ALA A 76 7.58 -17.97 2.61
C ALA A 76 7.98 -16.64 3.27
N ASN A 77 9.28 -16.32 3.31
CA ASN A 77 9.80 -15.14 4.00
C ASN A 77 9.97 -13.91 3.08
N THR A 78 10.28 -14.11 1.80
CA THR A 78 10.45 -13.02 0.82
C THR A 78 9.18 -12.75 0.01
N GLY A 79 8.18 -13.62 0.09
CA GLY A 79 6.94 -13.49 -0.64
C GLY A 79 6.09 -12.33 -0.15
N ASN A 80 5.98 -11.29 -0.97
CA ASN A 80 4.75 -10.51 -1.07
C ASN A 80 3.67 -11.45 -1.64
N ILE A 81 3.10 -12.32 -0.78
CA ILE A 81 2.15 -13.39 -1.12
C ILE A 81 0.88 -12.85 -1.81
N ALA A 82 0.67 -11.53 -1.77
CA ALA A 82 -0.42 -10.85 -2.47
C ALA A 82 -0.46 -11.08 -3.99
N ASN A 83 0.69 -11.35 -4.64
CA ASN A 83 0.77 -11.42 -6.11
C ASN A 83 0.68 -12.84 -6.72
N TYR A 84 0.48 -13.88 -5.90
CA TYR A 84 0.36 -15.27 -6.38
C TYR A 84 -0.98 -15.90 -5.95
N PRO A 85 -2.07 -15.70 -6.72
CA PRO A 85 -3.43 -16.08 -6.31
C PRO A 85 -3.64 -17.59 -6.09
N LEU A 86 -2.73 -18.44 -6.59
CA LEU A 86 -2.77 -19.90 -6.42
C LEU A 86 -1.99 -20.42 -5.20
N LEU A 87 -1.19 -19.57 -4.54
CA LEU A 87 -0.40 -19.91 -3.35
C LEU A 87 -0.99 -19.21 -2.12
N HIS A 88 -2.23 -19.55 -1.78
CA HIS A 88 -2.88 -19.03 -0.58
C HIS A 88 -2.11 -19.48 0.67
N ARG A 89 -1.95 -18.60 1.67
CA ARG A 89 -1.32 -18.93 2.97
C ARG A 89 -1.90 -20.20 3.59
N ALA A 90 -3.17 -20.47 3.32
CA ALA A 90 -3.90 -21.66 3.78
C ALA A 90 -3.37 -23.00 3.20
N ALA A 91 -2.70 -23.01 2.05
CA ALA A 91 -2.17 -24.24 1.43
C ALA A 91 -0.69 -24.48 1.73
N VAL A 92 0.12 -23.42 1.85
CA VAL A 92 1.58 -23.51 2.03
C VAL A 92 1.97 -24.02 3.42
N LEU A 93 1.26 -23.59 4.46
CA LEU A 93 1.50 -24.02 5.85
C LEU A 93 1.22 -25.52 6.09
N PRO A 94 0.10 -26.11 5.64
CA PRO A 94 -0.12 -27.55 5.75
C PRO A 94 0.90 -28.36 4.94
N LEU A 95 1.30 -27.88 3.76
CA LEU A 95 2.34 -28.52 2.94
C LEU A 95 3.71 -28.49 3.63
N LEU A 96 4.10 -27.38 4.26
CA LEU A 96 5.31 -27.27 5.07
C LEU A 96 5.28 -28.19 6.28
N SER A 97 4.14 -28.28 6.97
CA SER A 97 3.95 -29.19 8.11
C SER A 97 4.07 -30.67 7.68
N LEU A 98 3.43 -31.03 6.57
CA LEU A 98 3.51 -32.37 5.98
C LEU A 98 4.96 -32.70 5.57
N LEU A 99 5.66 -31.75 4.94
CA LEU A 99 7.04 -31.92 4.52
C LEU A 99 7.97 -32.08 5.73
N CYS A 100 7.79 -31.29 6.79
CA CYS A 100 8.51 -31.45 8.06
C CYS A 100 8.24 -32.82 8.70
N GLY A 101 6.99 -33.29 8.67
CA GLY A 101 6.61 -34.62 9.15
C GLY A 101 7.31 -35.74 8.37
N VAL A 102 7.33 -35.66 7.04
CA VAL A 102 8.03 -36.61 6.14
C VAL A 102 9.53 -36.56 6.35
N LEU A 103 10.12 -35.37 6.51
CA LEU A 103 11.54 -35.22 6.78
C LEU A 103 11.93 -35.83 8.14
N ALA A 104 11.09 -35.63 9.17
CA ALA A 104 11.30 -36.20 10.49
C ALA A 104 11.20 -37.75 10.47
N THR A 105 10.17 -38.29 9.81
CA THR A 105 9.94 -39.74 9.77
C THR A 105 10.87 -40.49 8.83
N CYS A 106 11.16 -39.96 7.64
CA CYS A 106 11.97 -40.66 6.65
C CYS A 106 13.48 -40.48 6.86
N TYR A 107 13.93 -39.38 7.49
CA TYR A 107 15.36 -39.09 7.58
C TYR A 107 15.87 -39.02 9.03
N LEU A 108 15.14 -38.43 9.97
CA LEU A 108 15.58 -38.35 11.38
C LEU A 108 15.35 -39.65 12.16
N LEU A 109 14.25 -40.35 11.93
CA LEU A 109 13.96 -41.60 12.65
C LEU A 109 14.95 -42.74 12.31
N PRO A 110 15.32 -42.99 11.04
CA PRO A 110 16.34 -43.99 10.70
C PRO A 110 17.74 -43.60 11.17
N ALA A 111 18.05 -42.29 11.18
CA ALA A 111 19.26 -41.71 11.73
C ALA A 111 19.43 -42.04 13.22
N LEU A 112 18.39 -41.79 14.02
CA LEU A 112 18.36 -42.09 15.45
C LEU A 112 18.40 -43.60 15.75
N ARG A 113 17.85 -44.41 14.84
CA ARG A 113 17.85 -45.88 14.96
C ARG A 113 19.25 -46.51 14.84
N ASN A 114 20.18 -45.86 14.14
CA ASN A 114 21.49 -46.41 13.81
C ASN A 114 22.61 -46.04 14.80
N GLU A 115 22.38 -45.14 15.75
CA GLU A 115 23.43 -44.67 16.68
C GLU A 115 23.51 -45.43 18.02
N TRP A 116 22.61 -46.39 18.30
CA TRP A 116 22.59 -47.11 19.58
C TRP A 116 22.94 -48.61 19.47
N PRO A 117 24.15 -49.03 19.90
CA PRO A 117 24.53 -50.43 19.99
C PRO A 117 24.02 -51.04 21.31
N GLY A 118 23.06 -51.96 21.22
CA GLY A 118 22.50 -52.69 22.38
C GLY A 118 21.10 -53.24 22.10
N SER A 119 20.90 -54.55 22.25
CA SER A 119 19.85 -55.31 21.55
C SER A 119 18.65 -55.79 22.38
N ARG A 120 18.32 -55.20 23.54
CA ARG A 120 17.11 -55.63 24.30
C ARG A 120 16.14 -54.54 24.77
N LEU A 121 16.51 -53.27 24.80
CA LEU A 121 15.58 -52.15 25.03
C LEU A 121 14.90 -51.63 23.74
N ARG A 122 15.16 -52.29 22.59
CA ARG A 122 14.84 -51.82 21.23
C ARG A 122 13.36 -51.72 20.86
N ARG A 123 12.46 -52.43 21.56
CA ARG A 123 11.02 -52.40 21.21
C ARG A 123 10.22 -51.36 22.02
N GLY A 124 10.55 -51.16 23.30
CA GLY A 124 9.80 -50.25 24.17
C GLY A 124 10.07 -48.76 23.93
N ALA A 125 11.35 -48.37 23.81
CA ALA A 125 11.75 -46.96 23.68
C ALA A 125 11.42 -46.36 22.30
N ASN A 126 11.48 -47.18 21.24
CA ASN A 126 11.15 -46.71 19.89
C ASN A 126 9.64 -46.50 19.71
N LEU A 127 8.80 -47.34 20.32
CA LEU A 127 7.35 -47.15 20.27
C LEU A 127 6.93 -45.90 21.05
N THR A 128 7.53 -45.63 22.21
CA THR A 128 7.22 -44.45 23.02
C THR A 128 7.71 -43.16 22.37
N ALA A 129 8.93 -43.10 21.84
CA ALA A 129 9.42 -41.91 21.14
C ALA A 129 8.65 -41.63 19.83
N THR A 130 8.30 -42.68 19.09
CA THR A 130 7.49 -42.54 17.86
C THR A 130 6.06 -42.12 18.21
N ALA A 131 5.45 -42.69 19.25
CA ALA A 131 4.12 -42.29 19.73
C ALA A 131 4.12 -40.86 20.27
N LEU A 132 5.20 -40.41 20.92
CA LEU A 132 5.31 -39.04 21.41
C LEU A 132 5.44 -38.02 20.26
N LEU A 133 6.24 -38.34 19.24
CA LEU A 133 6.39 -37.49 18.06
C LEU A 133 5.12 -37.44 17.20
N LEU A 134 4.44 -38.58 17.02
CA LEU A 134 3.13 -38.63 16.37
C LEU A 134 2.07 -37.90 17.21
N GLY A 135 2.13 -38.01 18.54
CA GLY A 135 1.25 -37.29 19.46
C GLY A 135 1.46 -35.78 19.40
N LEU A 136 2.70 -35.30 19.33
CA LEU A 136 3.00 -33.87 19.18
C LEU A 136 2.59 -33.35 17.80
N ALA A 137 2.82 -34.12 16.73
CA ALA A 137 2.34 -33.77 15.40
C ALA A 137 0.80 -33.71 15.36
N PHE A 138 0.12 -34.69 15.96
CA PHE A 138 -1.34 -34.72 16.06
C PHE A 138 -1.89 -33.57 16.91
N LEU A 139 -1.25 -33.24 18.04
CA LEU A 139 -1.62 -32.10 18.89
C LEU A 139 -1.38 -30.76 18.18
N SER A 140 -0.35 -30.64 17.34
CA SER A 140 -0.14 -29.43 16.54
C SER A 140 -1.19 -29.27 15.43
N VAL A 141 -1.65 -30.37 14.83
CA VAL A 141 -2.79 -30.37 13.89
C VAL A 141 -4.10 -30.07 14.61
N LEU A 142 -4.33 -30.62 15.80
CA LEU A 142 -5.50 -30.32 16.62
C LEU A 142 -5.51 -28.88 17.14
N ALA A 143 -4.37 -28.36 17.57
CA ALA A 143 -4.24 -26.95 17.96
C ALA A 143 -4.53 -26.04 16.76
N TRP A 144 -4.04 -26.39 15.57
CA TRP A 144 -4.37 -25.69 14.33
C TRP A 144 -5.86 -25.78 14.01
N LEU A 145 -6.48 -26.96 14.07
CA LEU A 145 -7.92 -27.13 13.86
C LEU A 145 -8.72 -26.33 14.90
N ASN A 146 -8.29 -26.28 16.15
CA ASN A 146 -8.97 -25.54 17.22
C ASN A 146 -8.85 -24.02 17.02
N THR A 147 -7.68 -23.53 16.59
CA THR A 147 -7.49 -22.10 16.23
C THR A 147 -8.06 -21.73 14.86
N GLY A 148 -8.25 -22.72 13.98
CA GLY A 148 -8.75 -22.56 12.61
C GLY A 148 -10.26 -22.75 12.48
N PHE A 149 -10.92 -23.43 13.43
CA PHE A 149 -12.38 -23.61 13.47
C PHE A 149 -13.09 -22.76 14.53
N ALA A 150 -12.40 -22.19 15.52
CA ALA A 150 -13.03 -21.27 16.48
C ALA A 150 -13.37 -19.87 15.89
N GLY A 151 -13.47 -19.75 14.57
CA GLY A 151 -13.74 -18.49 13.88
C GLY A 151 -14.42 -18.59 12.52
N ALA A 152 -15.14 -19.68 12.22
CA ALA A 152 -15.94 -19.78 11.01
C ALA A 152 -17.42 -20.07 11.36
N PRO A 153 -18.30 -19.05 11.42
CA PRO A 153 -19.72 -19.30 11.26
C PRO A 153 -19.93 -19.85 9.84
N THR A 154 -20.62 -20.99 9.75
CA THR A 154 -20.92 -21.75 8.54
C THR A 154 -21.81 -21.03 7.52
N ASN A 155 -22.02 -19.70 7.62
CA ASN A 155 -22.76 -18.90 6.63
C ASN A 155 -22.23 -17.46 6.48
N ALA A 156 -20.97 -17.16 6.81
CA ALA A 156 -20.40 -15.85 6.51
C ALA A 156 -19.68 -15.88 5.14
N ARG A 157 -20.26 -15.22 4.14
CA ARG A 157 -19.51 -14.82 2.92
C ARG A 157 -18.48 -13.76 3.33
N ILE A 158 -17.24 -14.19 3.47
CA ILE A 158 -16.09 -13.29 3.64
C ILE A 158 -15.82 -12.65 2.27
N ALA A 159 -16.06 -11.35 2.14
CA ALA A 159 -15.48 -10.58 1.05
C ALA A 159 -13.96 -10.50 1.27
N GLN A 160 -13.20 -11.14 0.38
CA GLN A 160 -11.77 -10.90 0.27
C GLN A 160 -11.56 -9.52 -0.33
N VAL A 161 -10.98 -8.59 0.44
CA VAL A 161 -10.39 -7.38 -0.11
C VAL A 161 -9.09 -7.81 -0.80
N ILE A 162 -9.12 -7.83 -2.13
CA ILE A 162 -7.91 -7.93 -2.94
C ILE A 162 -7.27 -6.54 -2.92
N SER A 163 -6.03 -6.44 -2.45
CA SER A 163 -5.21 -5.25 -2.66
C SER A 163 -4.96 -5.14 -4.17
N VAL A 164 -5.51 -4.10 -4.79
CA VAL A 164 -5.23 -3.73 -6.18
C VAL A 164 -4.23 -2.59 -6.13
N GLU A 165 -2.99 -2.86 -6.54
CA GLU A 165 -2.02 -1.79 -6.85
C GLU A 165 -2.48 -1.03 -8.11
N PRO A 166 -2.28 0.29 -8.20
CA PRO A 166 -2.72 1.06 -9.35
C PRO A 166 -1.83 0.75 -10.57
N GLY A 167 -2.35 -0.09 -11.47
CA GLY A 167 -1.88 -0.17 -12.85
C GLY A 167 -2.39 1.03 -13.65
N ILE A 168 -1.46 1.72 -14.31
CA ILE A 168 -1.71 2.84 -15.21
C ILE A 168 -2.68 2.36 -16.32
N TRP A 169 -3.88 2.97 -16.37
CA TRP A 169 -5.03 2.77 -17.27
C TRP A 169 -5.93 1.52 -17.05
N GLY A 170 -7.16 1.73 -16.54
CA GLY A 170 -8.34 0.93 -16.94
C GLY A 170 -9.32 0.47 -15.84
N ARG A 171 -10.60 0.87 -16.01
CA ARG A 171 -11.89 0.32 -15.52
C ARG A 171 -12.04 -0.16 -14.07
N TRP A 172 -12.97 0.50 -13.36
CA TRP A 172 -13.54 0.02 -12.10
C TRP A 172 -14.59 -1.08 -12.34
N GLN A 173 -14.48 -2.19 -11.60
CA GLN A 173 -15.51 -3.21 -11.50
C GLN A 173 -16.28 -3.00 -10.19
N GLU A 174 -17.61 -2.95 -10.30
CA GLU A 174 -18.53 -2.72 -9.18
C GLU A 174 -18.60 -3.99 -8.29
N VAL A 175 -18.26 -3.85 -7.00
CA VAL A 175 -18.38 -4.92 -6.01
C VAL A 175 -19.55 -4.59 -5.09
N THR A 176 -20.67 -5.29 -5.24
CA THR A 176 -21.83 -5.18 -4.35
C THR A 176 -21.60 -6.00 -3.09
N LEU A 177 -21.55 -5.34 -1.93
CA LEU A 177 -21.43 -5.95 -0.61
C LEU A 177 -22.78 -5.82 0.13
N GLN A 178 -23.35 -6.95 0.54
CA GLN A 178 -24.58 -7.00 1.36
C GLN A 178 -24.16 -7.05 2.84
N GLN A 179 -24.56 -6.05 3.63
CA GLN A 179 -23.99 -5.78 4.96
C GLN A 179 -24.98 -6.08 6.10
N ASP A 180 -24.48 -6.73 7.16
CA ASP A 180 -25.16 -6.93 8.43
C ASP A 180 -24.39 -6.13 9.51
N THR A 181 -24.94 -5.02 9.98
CA THR A 181 -24.17 -3.87 10.51
C THR A 181 -23.98 -3.83 12.03
N GLN A 182 -24.59 -4.71 12.82
CA GLN A 182 -24.57 -4.57 14.28
C GLN A 182 -23.46 -5.32 15.02
N THR A 183 -22.90 -6.40 14.47
CA THR A 183 -22.03 -7.31 15.25
C THR A 183 -20.55 -6.90 15.24
N SER A 184 -20.10 -6.19 14.20
CA SER A 184 -18.68 -5.86 13.98
C SER A 184 -18.17 -4.73 14.87
N ALA A 185 -19.03 -3.76 15.23
CA ALA A 185 -18.66 -2.64 16.08
C ALA A 185 -18.38 -3.09 17.53
N THR A 186 -19.15 -4.04 18.03
CA THR A 186 -19.06 -4.54 19.41
C THR A 186 -17.77 -5.32 19.67
N LEU A 187 -17.22 -6.00 18.66
CA LEU A 187 -16.00 -6.82 18.81
C LEU A 187 -14.70 -5.98 18.87
N ALA A 188 -14.66 -4.81 18.22
CA ALA A 188 -13.51 -3.91 18.26
C ALA A 188 -13.37 -3.22 19.62
N LEU A 189 -14.49 -2.84 20.24
CA LEU A 189 -14.56 -2.20 21.56
C LEU A 189 -14.04 -3.10 22.70
N ALA A 190 -14.16 -4.42 22.58
CA ALA A 190 -13.70 -5.36 23.59
C ALA A 190 -12.17 -5.58 23.62
N LYS A 191 -11.45 -5.23 22.53
CA LYS A 191 -10.03 -5.58 22.37
C LYS A 191 -9.06 -4.47 22.77
N TYR A 192 -9.51 -3.22 22.87
CA TYR A 192 -8.67 -2.06 23.20
C TYR A 192 -9.38 -1.09 24.17
N PRO A 193 -9.45 -1.41 25.47
CA PRO A 193 -10.23 -0.65 26.45
C PRO A 193 -9.66 0.73 26.81
N SER A 194 -8.51 1.13 26.25
CA SER A 194 -7.83 2.41 26.56
C SER A 194 -7.77 3.40 25.39
N VAL A 195 -8.34 3.08 24.24
CA VAL A 195 -8.47 4.05 23.14
C VAL A 195 -9.78 4.80 23.36
N HIS A 196 -9.71 6.12 23.52
CA HIS A 196 -10.90 6.95 23.63
C HIS A 196 -11.80 6.66 22.42
N THR A 197 -13.07 6.34 22.66
CA THR A 197 -14.06 5.97 21.64
C THR A 197 -14.14 6.96 20.47
N GLY A 198 -13.75 8.23 20.70
CA GLY A 198 -13.55 9.22 19.65
C GLY A 198 -12.46 8.85 18.64
N GLU A 199 -11.25 8.51 19.07
CA GLU A 199 -10.10 8.25 18.16
C GLU A 199 -10.32 7.05 17.24
N LEU A 200 -10.96 5.98 17.72
CA LEU A 200 -11.33 4.82 16.90
C LEU A 200 -12.38 5.16 15.83
N LEU A 201 -13.35 6.03 16.15
CA LEU A 201 -14.32 6.54 15.19
C LEU A 201 -13.64 7.46 14.15
N CYS A 202 -12.66 8.28 14.57
CA CYS A 202 -11.92 9.14 13.64
C CYS A 202 -10.98 8.31 12.72
N LEU A 203 -10.35 7.23 13.22
CA LEU A 203 -9.54 6.29 12.42
C LEU A 203 -10.39 5.45 11.46
N GLN A 204 -11.56 4.97 11.91
CA GLN A 204 -12.49 4.25 11.04
C GLN A 204 -13.00 5.13 9.89
N ARG A 205 -13.11 6.45 10.11
CA ARG A 205 -13.42 7.44 9.08
C ARG A 205 -12.26 7.62 8.08
N GLN A 206 -11.02 7.75 8.54
CA GLN A 206 -9.84 7.82 7.66
C GLN A 206 -9.74 6.64 6.69
N HIS A 207 -10.26 5.48 7.08
CA HIS A 207 -10.19 4.25 6.28
C HIS A 207 -11.51 3.84 5.61
N GLY A 208 -12.56 4.68 5.63
CA GLY A 208 -13.83 4.41 4.93
C GLY A 208 -14.57 3.15 5.41
N LEU A 209 -14.39 2.74 6.66
CA LEU A 209 -14.80 1.42 7.17
C LEU A 209 -16.31 1.29 7.46
N LEU A 210 -17.09 2.36 7.31
CA LEU A 210 -18.53 2.37 7.56
C LEU A 210 -19.22 3.13 6.41
N GLY A 211 -19.94 2.41 5.56
CA GLY A 211 -20.75 2.93 4.45
C GLY A 211 -22.00 3.69 4.92
N LEU A 212 -21.82 4.61 5.86
CA LEU A 212 -22.87 5.50 6.33
C LEU A 212 -22.88 6.78 5.48
N ASP A 213 -24.08 7.31 5.26
CA ASP A 213 -24.31 8.61 4.62
C ASP A 213 -23.99 9.71 5.64
N TRP A 214 -22.77 10.24 5.59
CA TRP A 214 -22.19 11.08 6.64
C TRP A 214 -22.57 12.56 6.53
N ASP A 215 -23.26 12.97 5.46
CA ASP A 215 -23.91 14.29 5.38
C ASP A 215 -25.04 14.42 6.44
N ALA A 216 -25.48 13.30 7.02
CA ALA A 216 -26.55 13.23 8.02
C ALA A 216 -26.09 13.19 9.50
N VAL A 217 -24.79 13.20 9.82
CA VAL A 217 -24.31 13.06 11.22
C VAL A 217 -23.51 14.28 11.70
N ALA A 218 -24.09 15.03 12.64
CA ALA A 218 -23.42 16.14 13.33
C ALA A 218 -22.44 15.66 14.44
N PRO A 219 -21.42 16.46 14.82
CA PRO A 219 -20.51 17.19 13.95
C PRO A 219 -19.09 16.60 14.02
N VAL A 220 -18.47 16.52 12.85
CA VAL A 220 -17.04 16.33 12.59
C VAL A 220 -16.12 17.13 13.54
N ALA A 221 -16.62 18.24 14.09
CA ALA A 221 -15.94 19.16 15.00
C ALA A 221 -15.39 18.53 16.29
N ALA A 222 -15.95 17.42 16.77
CA ALA A 222 -15.53 16.83 18.04
C ALA A 222 -14.19 16.04 17.97
N CYS A 223 -13.75 15.63 16.78
CA CYS A 223 -12.58 14.75 16.61
C CYS A 223 -11.24 15.50 16.55
N ASN A 224 -11.19 16.64 15.85
CA ASN A 224 -10.03 17.53 15.78
C ASN A 224 -10.52 18.87 15.17
N PRO A 225 -10.47 19.98 15.91
CA PRO A 225 -10.96 21.26 15.41
C PRO A 225 -10.21 21.73 14.15
N HIS A 226 -8.94 21.34 13.99
CA HIS A 226 -8.16 21.63 12.79
C HIS A 226 -8.77 20.97 11.55
N TRP A 227 -9.04 19.67 11.64
CA TRP A 227 -9.54 18.91 10.50
C TRP A 227 -10.98 19.30 10.12
N ALA A 228 -11.80 19.64 11.12
CA ALA A 228 -13.12 20.20 10.86
C ALA A 228 -13.03 21.54 10.13
N ALA A 229 -12.10 22.42 10.52
CA ALA A 229 -11.87 23.70 9.84
C ALA A 229 -11.38 23.50 8.40
N GLU A 230 -10.44 22.59 8.16
CA GLU A 230 -9.94 22.27 6.81
C GLU A 230 -11.05 21.70 5.92
N HIS A 231 -11.86 20.78 6.44
CA HIS A 231 -12.98 20.22 5.68
C HIS A 231 -14.03 21.29 5.36
N SER A 232 -14.39 22.14 6.33
CA SER A 232 -15.29 23.26 6.07
C SER A 232 -14.71 24.23 5.03
N ALA A 233 -13.41 24.48 5.06
CA ALA A 233 -12.72 25.31 4.07
C ALA A 233 -12.77 24.69 2.67
N ALA A 234 -12.55 23.38 2.55
CA ALA A 234 -12.65 22.63 1.29
C ALA A 234 -14.08 22.63 0.71
N VAL A 235 -15.09 22.47 1.57
CA VAL A 235 -16.51 22.60 1.18
C VAL A 235 -16.81 24.01 0.67
N ALA A 236 -16.39 25.04 1.40
CA ALA A 236 -16.62 26.43 1.03
C ALA A 236 -15.92 26.78 -0.30
N PHE A 237 -14.69 26.30 -0.51
CA PHE A 237 -13.97 26.47 -1.76
C PHE A 237 -14.73 25.84 -2.93
N LYS A 238 -15.18 24.58 -2.80
CA LYS A 238 -15.96 23.91 -3.84
C LYS A 238 -17.22 24.70 -4.19
N GLN A 239 -17.98 25.13 -3.18
CA GLN A 239 -19.21 25.89 -3.38
C GLN A 239 -18.94 27.22 -4.09
N ALA A 240 -17.90 27.95 -3.68
CA ALA A 240 -17.49 29.19 -4.34
C ALA A 240 -17.09 28.94 -5.80
N MET A 241 -16.38 27.84 -6.08
CA MET A 241 -15.96 27.48 -7.45
C MET A 241 -17.15 27.13 -8.32
N GLN A 242 -18.11 26.37 -7.79
CA GLN A 242 -19.36 26.04 -8.48
C GLN A 242 -20.13 27.31 -8.82
N GLU A 243 -20.22 28.24 -7.87
CA GLU A 243 -20.94 29.50 -8.08
C GLU A 243 -20.24 30.42 -9.09
N GLU A 244 -18.91 30.60 -8.99
CA GLU A 244 -18.15 31.38 -9.96
C GLU A 244 -18.24 30.78 -11.36
N SER A 245 -18.15 29.45 -11.48
CA SER A 245 -18.29 28.75 -12.76
C SER A 245 -19.68 28.92 -13.36
N ARG A 246 -20.73 28.87 -12.53
CA ARG A 246 -22.13 29.05 -12.94
C ARG A 246 -22.44 30.49 -13.36
N LEU A 247 -21.95 31.47 -12.62
CA LEU A 247 -22.20 32.89 -12.88
C LEU A 247 -21.31 33.47 -13.99
N ALA A 248 -20.19 32.84 -14.30
CA ALA A 248 -19.26 33.32 -15.31
C ALA A 248 -19.88 33.26 -16.72
N THR A 249 -20.00 34.43 -17.33
CA THR A 249 -20.34 34.57 -18.75
C THR A 249 -19.22 34.07 -19.67
N ARG A 250 -17.98 34.09 -19.18
CA ARG A 250 -16.78 33.62 -19.88
C ARG A 250 -15.76 33.16 -18.84
N ILE A 251 -15.14 32.01 -19.10
CA ILE A 251 -14.03 31.45 -18.30
C ILE A 251 -12.84 31.36 -19.25
N ILE A 252 -11.69 31.88 -18.84
CA ILE A 252 -10.42 31.72 -19.57
C ILE A 252 -9.48 30.91 -18.70
N ILE A 253 -8.84 29.89 -19.30
CA ILE A 253 -7.72 29.21 -18.67
C ILE A 253 -6.45 29.58 -19.44
N SER A 254 -5.43 30.03 -18.72
CA SER A 254 -4.16 30.48 -19.30
C SER A 254 -2.97 29.71 -18.74
N GLU A 255 -1.96 29.51 -19.57
CA GLU A 255 -0.59 29.20 -19.15
C GLU A 255 0.20 30.52 -19.08
N HIS A 256 0.93 30.76 -18.00
CA HIS A 256 1.74 31.97 -17.85
C HIS A 256 3.08 31.70 -17.20
N ILE A 257 3.95 32.70 -17.25
CA ILE A 257 5.24 32.65 -16.57
C ILE A 257 5.05 32.63 -15.05
N GLY A 258 5.81 31.77 -14.37
CA GLY A 258 5.89 31.71 -12.92
C GLY A 258 6.92 32.69 -12.32
N PRO A 259 6.78 33.05 -11.03
CA PRO A 259 7.71 33.93 -10.32
C PRO A 259 9.18 33.46 -10.28
N ASP A 260 9.46 32.18 -10.52
CA ASP A 260 10.82 31.63 -10.47
C ASP A 260 11.39 31.26 -11.86
N ASP A 261 10.64 31.52 -12.94
CA ASP A 261 11.04 31.09 -14.29
C ASP A 261 12.10 32.01 -14.93
N LEU A 262 12.24 33.25 -14.46
CA LEU A 262 13.22 34.22 -14.92
C LEU A 262 13.92 34.91 -13.74
N PRO A 263 15.19 35.31 -13.88
CA PRO A 263 15.92 36.04 -12.84
C PRO A 263 15.34 37.44 -12.58
N GLU A 264 14.76 38.06 -13.60
CA GLU A 264 14.06 39.35 -13.50
C GLU A 264 12.58 39.14 -13.83
N GLN A 265 11.71 39.51 -12.90
CA GLN A 265 10.27 39.35 -13.08
C GLN A 265 9.72 40.47 -13.96
N PRO A 266 8.99 40.14 -15.04
CA PRO A 266 8.36 41.16 -15.87
C PRO A 266 7.25 41.87 -15.07
N ILE A 267 7.11 43.19 -15.27
CA ILE A 267 6.09 44.03 -14.59
C ILE A 267 4.67 43.46 -14.78
N LYS A 268 4.41 42.88 -15.95
CA LYS A 268 3.19 42.15 -16.28
C LYS A 268 3.57 40.70 -16.52
N ARG A 269 2.89 39.74 -15.88
CA ARG A 269 3.06 38.31 -16.17
C ARG A 269 2.56 38.02 -17.59
N PRO A 270 3.42 37.79 -18.58
CA PRO A 270 3.00 37.36 -19.90
C PRO A 270 2.40 35.95 -19.85
N ASP A 271 1.32 35.77 -20.61
CA ASP A 271 0.70 34.47 -20.82
C ASP A 271 1.36 33.80 -22.05
N TYR A 272 1.71 32.52 -21.93
CA TYR A 272 2.15 31.69 -23.06
C TYR A 272 0.97 31.35 -23.97
N ALA A 273 -0.19 31.08 -23.37
CA ALA A 273 -1.43 30.79 -24.06
C ALA A 273 -2.62 31.14 -23.15
N SER A 274 -3.71 31.61 -23.74
CA SER A 274 -4.97 31.87 -23.03
C SER A 274 -6.13 31.36 -23.86
N VAL A 275 -6.92 30.44 -23.30
CA VAL A 275 -7.99 29.77 -24.03
C VAL A 275 -9.33 30.04 -23.35
N PRO A 276 -10.25 30.79 -23.99
CA PRO A 276 -11.61 30.90 -23.51
C PRO A 276 -12.34 29.58 -23.69
N LEU A 277 -13.02 29.12 -22.64
CA LEU A 277 -13.81 27.88 -22.71
C LEU A 277 -15.00 28.06 -23.65
N THR A 278 -15.15 27.13 -24.60
CA THR A 278 -16.36 27.01 -25.41
C THR A 278 -17.56 26.60 -24.54
N PRO A 279 -18.82 26.74 -25.02
CA PRO A 279 -19.98 26.28 -24.26
C PRO A 279 -19.89 24.81 -23.82
N VAL A 280 -19.42 23.91 -24.68
CA VAL A 280 -19.25 22.49 -24.37
C VAL A 280 -18.19 22.30 -23.28
N GLN A 281 -17.04 22.98 -23.41
CA GLN A 281 -15.96 22.93 -22.42
C GLN A 281 -16.36 23.51 -21.06
N ARG A 282 -17.22 24.53 -21.02
CA ARG A 282 -17.78 25.03 -19.74
C ARG A 282 -18.67 24.01 -19.06
N THR A 283 -19.49 23.27 -19.81
CA THR A 283 -20.30 22.18 -19.24
C THR A 283 -19.41 21.06 -18.70
N GLN A 284 -18.34 20.71 -19.41
CA GLN A 284 -17.35 19.74 -18.93
C GLN A 284 -16.63 20.23 -17.68
N TRP A 285 -16.18 21.49 -17.66
CA TRP A 285 -15.58 22.12 -16.50
C TRP A 285 -16.52 22.08 -15.29
N GLN A 286 -17.79 22.47 -15.46
CA GLN A 286 -18.79 22.41 -14.39
C GLN A 286 -18.98 20.98 -13.87
N ALA A 287 -19.05 19.99 -14.75
CA ALA A 287 -19.19 18.59 -14.35
C ALA A 287 -17.98 18.09 -13.54
N LEU A 288 -16.76 18.51 -13.89
CA LEU A 288 -15.55 18.19 -13.12
C LEU A 288 -15.61 18.82 -11.72
N ILE A 289 -16.00 20.09 -11.62
CA ILE A 289 -16.14 20.79 -10.34
C ILE A 289 -17.24 20.16 -9.48
N ASP A 290 -18.37 19.75 -10.08
CA ASP A 290 -19.48 19.12 -9.36
C ASP A 290 -19.09 17.74 -8.82
N ALA A 291 -18.34 16.95 -9.60
CA ALA A 291 -17.88 15.61 -9.23
C ALA A 291 -16.71 15.62 -8.21
N MET A 292 -16.04 16.74 -8.02
CA MET A 292 -14.89 16.88 -7.14
C MET A 292 -15.24 16.54 -5.68
N PRO A 293 -14.46 15.68 -4.98
CA PRO A 293 -14.68 15.42 -3.55
C PRO A 293 -14.48 16.70 -2.72
N THR A 294 -15.10 16.77 -1.54
CA THR A 294 -14.94 17.89 -0.57
C THR A 294 -13.88 17.60 0.49
N THR A 295 -13.06 16.57 0.28
CA THR A 295 -11.95 16.24 1.16
C THR A 295 -10.83 17.28 1.02
N PRO A 296 -10.24 17.75 2.12
CA PRO A 296 -9.04 18.59 2.03
C PRO A 296 -7.87 17.76 1.46
N PRO A 297 -6.92 18.40 0.75
CA PRO A 297 -5.73 17.73 0.22
C PRO A 297 -4.85 17.23 1.36
N ASP A 298 -4.15 16.13 1.11
CA ASP A 298 -3.00 15.76 1.94
C ASP A 298 -1.94 16.86 1.82
N ALA A 299 -1.18 17.08 2.90
CA ALA A 299 -0.24 18.18 3.09
C ALA A 299 0.31 18.83 1.81
N VAL A 300 0.09 20.13 1.65
CA VAL A 300 0.51 20.92 0.50
C VAL A 300 2.04 21.08 0.49
N ALA A 301 2.68 20.98 -0.68
CA ALA A 301 4.10 21.26 -0.79
C ALA A 301 4.34 22.76 -0.55
N GLY A 302 5.40 23.11 0.19
CA GLY A 302 5.69 24.50 0.58
C GLY A 302 6.19 25.43 -0.54
N CYS A 303 6.09 25.03 -1.81
CA CYS A 303 6.44 25.85 -2.95
C CYS A 303 5.19 26.48 -3.58
N PHE A 304 5.31 27.66 -4.20
CA PHE A 304 4.23 28.22 -4.99
C PHE A 304 4.79 28.99 -6.18
N ASN A 305 4.97 28.28 -7.29
CA ASN A 305 5.37 28.83 -8.59
C ASN A 305 4.24 28.51 -9.60
N PRO A 306 3.13 29.27 -9.61
CA PRO A 306 1.97 28.96 -10.44
C PRO A 306 2.25 29.23 -11.92
N HIS A 307 1.78 28.31 -12.77
CA HIS A 307 1.89 28.41 -14.24
C HIS A 307 0.54 28.40 -14.93
N HIS A 308 -0.54 28.19 -14.19
CA HIS A 308 -1.89 28.15 -14.73
C HIS A 308 -2.75 29.20 -14.03
N ARG A 309 -3.57 29.91 -14.80
CA ARG A 309 -4.54 30.87 -14.26
C ARG A 309 -5.94 30.60 -14.80
N ILE A 310 -6.94 30.65 -13.93
CA ILE A 310 -8.36 30.52 -14.29
C ILE A 310 -9.06 31.85 -13.99
N ASP A 311 -9.48 32.53 -15.05
CA ASP A 311 -10.11 33.84 -14.99
C ASP A 311 -11.62 33.72 -15.25
N PHE A 312 -12.43 34.20 -14.31
CA PHE A 312 -13.90 34.21 -14.38
C PHE A 312 -14.40 35.62 -14.68
N TYR A 313 -15.13 35.76 -15.78
CA TYR A 313 -15.68 37.04 -16.23
C TYR A 313 -17.20 37.08 -16.13
N ARG A 314 -17.73 38.20 -15.63
CA ARG A 314 -19.16 38.55 -15.66
C ARG A 314 -19.35 39.71 -16.64
N GLY A 315 -19.88 39.42 -17.82
CA GLY A 315 -19.77 40.30 -18.98
C GLY A 315 -18.31 40.48 -19.40
N ASN A 316 -17.86 41.74 -19.46
CA ASN A 316 -16.49 42.10 -19.83
C ASN A 316 -15.59 42.40 -18.62
N THR A 317 -16.09 42.25 -17.40
CA THR A 317 -15.35 42.54 -16.17
C THR A 317 -14.79 41.24 -15.60
N LEU A 318 -13.48 41.23 -15.32
CA LEU A 318 -12.85 40.16 -14.54
C LEU A 318 -13.42 40.21 -13.12
N HIS A 319 -14.09 39.14 -12.71
CA HIS A 319 -14.73 39.06 -11.40
C HIS A 319 -13.86 38.32 -10.39
N SER A 320 -13.25 37.22 -10.82
CA SER A 320 -12.44 36.35 -9.98
C SER A 320 -11.30 35.75 -10.81
N SER A 321 -10.16 35.49 -10.16
CA SER A 321 -8.98 34.89 -10.78
C SER A 321 -8.31 33.93 -9.79
N ILE A 322 -7.82 32.81 -10.31
CA ILE A 322 -7.23 31.72 -9.54
C ILE A 322 -5.91 31.35 -10.19
N ASP A 323 -4.80 31.58 -9.50
CA ASP A 323 -3.48 31.09 -9.88
C ASP A 323 -3.31 29.67 -9.30
N VAL A 324 -2.88 28.72 -10.13
CA VAL A 324 -2.75 27.30 -9.80
C VAL A 324 -1.33 26.83 -10.08
N CYS A 325 -0.74 26.17 -9.10
CA CYS A 325 0.52 25.44 -9.24
C CYS A 325 0.25 23.95 -9.10
N LEU A 326 0.15 23.24 -10.23
CA LEU A 326 -0.11 21.78 -10.22
C LEU A 326 1.02 21.00 -9.55
N SER A 327 2.28 21.40 -9.74
CA SER A 327 3.44 20.69 -9.16
C SER A 327 3.52 20.81 -7.63
N CYS A 328 3.10 21.95 -7.08
CA CYS A 328 3.09 22.17 -5.63
C CYS A 328 1.75 21.85 -4.98
N VAL A 329 0.72 21.53 -5.79
CA VAL A 329 -0.66 21.37 -5.31
C VAL A 329 -1.13 22.67 -4.61
N GLY A 330 -0.68 23.82 -5.12
CA GLY A 330 -0.91 25.13 -4.53
C GLY A 330 -1.93 25.94 -5.32
N VAL A 331 -2.71 26.75 -4.62
CA VAL A 331 -3.64 27.71 -5.23
C VAL A 331 -3.52 29.06 -4.54
N ASP A 332 -3.52 30.13 -5.33
CA ASP A 332 -3.77 31.48 -4.85
C ASP A 332 -5.05 31.96 -5.51
N TRP A 333 -6.06 32.16 -4.67
CA TRP A 333 -7.34 32.68 -5.09
C TRP A 333 -7.68 33.81 -4.14
N GLY A 334 -7.46 35.05 -4.60
CA GLY A 334 -7.50 36.24 -3.74
C GLY A 334 -8.82 36.47 -3.00
N ASN A 335 -9.91 35.85 -3.44
CA ASN A 335 -11.23 35.90 -2.81
C ASN A 335 -11.71 34.55 -2.27
N SER A 336 -10.84 33.53 -2.18
CA SER A 336 -11.25 32.19 -1.77
C SER A 336 -11.71 32.15 -0.32
N PRO A 337 -12.81 31.44 -0.01
CA PRO A 337 -13.24 31.22 1.37
C PRO A 337 -12.44 30.11 2.09
N GLY A 338 -11.47 29.45 1.43
CA GLY A 338 -10.75 28.33 2.05
C GLY A 338 -9.68 27.66 1.19
N SER A 339 -9.20 26.51 1.67
CA SER A 339 -8.27 25.63 0.96
C SER A 339 -9.00 24.87 -0.17
N PRO A 340 -8.35 24.60 -1.30
CA PRO A 340 -8.92 23.78 -2.36
C PRO A 340 -9.13 22.36 -1.85
N PRO A 341 -10.18 21.64 -2.28
CA PRO A 341 -10.28 20.20 -2.02
C PRO A 341 -9.31 19.37 -2.89
N THR A 342 -9.05 18.13 -2.50
CA THR A 342 -8.06 17.23 -3.16
C THR A 342 -8.28 17.13 -4.67
N GLY A 343 -9.52 16.94 -5.12
CA GLY A 343 -9.82 16.74 -6.54
C GLY A 343 -9.76 18.00 -7.41
N PHE A 344 -9.46 19.17 -6.84
CA PHE A 344 -9.37 20.41 -7.61
C PHE A 344 -8.24 20.36 -8.64
N PHE A 345 -7.07 19.89 -8.21
CA PHE A 345 -5.89 19.82 -9.08
C PHE A 345 -6.07 18.77 -10.17
N ASP A 346 -6.72 17.64 -9.86
CA ASP A 346 -7.08 16.62 -10.85
C ASP A 346 -8.05 17.18 -11.90
N ALA A 347 -9.07 17.94 -11.48
CA ALA A 347 -10.02 18.57 -12.37
C ALA A 347 -9.32 19.57 -13.33
N VAL A 348 -8.40 20.39 -12.80
CA VAL A 348 -7.60 21.31 -13.62
C VAL A 348 -6.71 20.54 -14.59
N ALA A 349 -5.95 19.56 -14.10
CA ALA A 349 -5.04 18.75 -14.92
C ALA A 349 -5.79 17.99 -16.03
N GLN A 350 -7.02 17.53 -15.77
CA GLN A 350 -7.85 16.87 -16.78
C GLN A 350 -8.40 17.84 -17.84
N MET A 351 -8.62 19.11 -17.47
CA MET A 351 -9.16 20.12 -18.38
C MET A 351 -8.09 20.65 -19.35
N LEU A 352 -6.85 20.82 -18.90
CA LEU A 352 -5.78 21.47 -19.68
C LEU A 352 -5.54 20.81 -21.07
N PRO A 353 -5.39 19.48 -21.20
CA PRO A 353 -5.20 18.85 -22.51
C PRO A 353 -6.35 19.08 -23.49
N GLN A 354 -7.58 19.22 -22.99
CA GLN A 354 -8.77 19.49 -23.81
C GLN A 354 -8.77 20.90 -24.41
N LEU A 355 -7.91 21.78 -23.89
CA LEU A 355 -7.70 23.15 -24.33
C LEU A 355 -6.42 23.31 -25.16
N GLY A 356 -5.67 22.22 -25.37
CA GLY A 356 -4.32 22.29 -25.95
C GLY A 356 -3.29 22.91 -25.00
N LEU A 357 -3.59 22.95 -23.70
CA LEU A 357 -2.68 23.35 -22.64
C LEU A 357 -2.06 22.10 -21.99
N HIS A 358 -1.08 22.30 -21.13
CA HIS A 358 -0.22 21.27 -20.58
C HIS A 358 -0.22 21.38 -19.05
N PRO A 359 -0.46 20.27 -18.33
CA PRO A 359 -0.36 20.26 -16.88
C PRO A 359 1.09 20.47 -16.40
N GLU A 360 2.06 19.99 -17.16
CA GLU A 360 3.49 20.09 -16.84
C GLU A 360 4.30 20.38 -18.10
N ARG A 361 5.29 21.27 -17.99
CA ARG A 361 6.29 21.57 -19.02
C ARG A 361 7.59 22.04 -18.35
N ASN A 362 8.66 22.14 -19.14
CA ASN A 362 9.84 22.88 -18.72
C ASN A 362 9.57 24.39 -18.84
N TRP A 363 8.89 24.95 -17.85
CA TRP A 363 8.43 26.35 -17.83
C TRP A 363 9.58 27.34 -17.90
N GLN A 364 10.69 27.07 -17.19
CA GLN A 364 11.89 27.89 -17.23
C GLN A 364 12.47 27.98 -18.65
N ALA A 365 12.67 26.84 -19.32
CA ALA A 365 13.17 26.85 -20.71
C ALA A 365 12.22 27.56 -21.68
N LEU A 366 10.90 27.44 -21.45
CA LEU A 366 9.89 28.16 -22.25
C LEU A 366 9.96 29.68 -22.01
N ALA A 367 10.13 30.11 -20.76
CA ALA A 367 10.31 31.52 -20.40
C ALA A 367 11.56 32.09 -21.07
N GLU A 368 12.68 31.38 -20.99
CA GLU A 368 13.94 31.79 -21.61
C GLU A 368 13.82 31.92 -23.13
N GLN A 369 13.18 30.96 -23.81
CA GLN A 369 12.96 31.04 -25.27
C GLN A 369 12.05 32.20 -25.69
N THR A 370 11.08 32.54 -24.84
CA THR A 370 10.04 33.52 -25.16
C THR A 370 10.54 34.95 -24.89
N PHE A 371 11.29 35.17 -23.81
CA PHE A 371 11.60 36.52 -23.29
C PHE A 371 13.07 36.92 -23.32
N LYS A 372 14.03 36.02 -23.62
CA LYS A 372 15.44 36.40 -23.85
C LYS A 372 15.74 36.81 -25.31
N ARG A 373 14.70 37.09 -26.11
CA ARG A 373 14.84 37.70 -27.44
C ARG A 373 14.87 39.22 -27.30
#